data_AF-A0A0N1I8F5-F1
#
_entry.id   AF-A0A0N1I8F5-F1
#
_cell.length_a   1.000
_cell.length_b   1.000
_cell.length_c   1.000
_cell.angle_alpha   90.00
_cell.angle_beta   90.00
_cell.angle_gamma   90.00
#
_symmetry.space_group_name_H-M   'P 1'
#
loop_
_entity.id
_entity.type
_entity.pdbx_description
1 polymer ?
#
loop_
_entity_poly.entity_id
_entity_poly.type
_entity_poly.pdbx_seq_one_letter_code
_entity_poly.pdbx_strand_id
1 'polypeptide(L)'
;MSFPKIEGYVVTEKLGSGSYSTVYKAITKVGARSTVAIKCIDKSRVKHSGAAVDNLITEIRLLKTLTHPHIVNMKQFTWDDRYVNNDTA
;
A
#
# COMPACT_ATOMS: atom_id res chain seq x y z
N MET A 1 -3.95 4.58 19.41
CA MET A 1 -4.56 4.05 18.18
C MET A 1 -3.77 2.84 17.73
N SER A 2 -4.41 1.72 17.35
CA SER A 2 -3.70 0.53 16.88
C SER A 2 -3.39 0.64 15.39
N PHE A 3 -2.16 0.32 15.00
CA PHE A 3 -1.78 0.18 13.58
C PHE A 3 -2.48 -1.01 12.91
N PRO A 4 -2.69 -0.98 11.58
CA PRO A 4 -3.19 -2.14 10.86
C PRO A 4 -2.23 -3.33 11.02
N LYS A 5 -2.78 -4.52 11.22
CA LYS A 5 -2.01 -5.76 11.19
C LYS A 5 -1.86 -6.18 9.74
N ILE A 6 -0.63 -6.12 9.23
CA ILE A 6 -0.30 -6.52 7.87
C ILE A 6 0.62 -7.74 7.97
N GLU A 7 0.22 -8.84 7.35
CA GLU A 7 1.00 -10.08 7.36
C GLU A 7 2.37 -9.84 6.73
N GLY A 8 3.43 -10.38 7.33
CA GLY A 8 4.80 -10.16 6.86
C GLY A 8 5.43 -8.82 7.26
N TYR A 9 4.69 -7.87 7.87
CA TYR A 9 5.22 -6.54 8.22
C TYR A 9 4.96 -6.13 9.68
N VAL A 10 5.87 -5.34 10.22
CA VAL A 10 5.68 -4.57 11.46
C VAL A 10 5.47 -3.11 11.08
N VAL A 11 4.25 -2.62 11.29
CA VAL A 11 3.91 -1.21 11.02
C VAL A 11 4.39 -0.35 12.19
N THR A 12 5.12 0.73 11.87
CA THR A 12 5.82 1.56 12.87
C THR A 12 5.29 2.99 12.94
N GLU A 13 4.85 3.56 11.83
CA GLU A 13 4.51 4.99 11.76
C GLU A 13 3.46 5.25 10.68
N LYS A 14 2.60 6.26 10.87
CA LYS A 14 1.76 6.80 9.80
C LYS A 14 2.54 7.90 9.07
N LEU A 15 2.77 7.71 7.77
CA LEU A 15 3.48 8.66 6.91
C LEU A 15 2.54 9.70 6.28
N GLY A 16 1.29 9.31 6.03
CA GLY A 16 0.32 10.22 5.40
C GLY A 16 -1.07 9.61 5.26
N SER A 17 -2.04 10.43 4.87
CA SER A 17 -3.40 9.98 4.55
C SER A 17 -3.97 10.74 3.37
N GLY A 18 -4.78 10.06 2.58
CA GLY A 18 -5.50 10.62 1.44
C GLY A 18 -6.99 10.24 1.47
N SER A 19 -7.67 10.54 0.36
CA SER A 19 -9.13 10.40 0.24
C SER A 19 -9.66 8.98 0.48
N TYR A 20 -8.87 7.94 0.15
CA TYR A 20 -9.28 6.54 0.31
C TYR A 20 -8.24 5.67 1.01
N SER A 21 -7.08 6.23 1.34
CA SER A 21 -5.93 5.46 1.80
C SER A 21 -5.17 6.11 2.96
N THR A 22 -4.42 5.31 3.69
CA THR A 22 -3.41 5.76 4.65
C THR A 22 -2.09 5.09 4.33
N VAL A 23 -1.01 5.86 4.32
CA VAL A 23 0.35 5.34 4.07
C VAL A 23 1.06 5.19 5.40
N TYR A 24 1.67 4.02 5.61
CA TYR A 24 2.41 3.70 6.81
C TYR A 24 3.84 3.30 6.50
N LYS A 25 4.76 3.61 7.42
CA LYS A 25 6.10 3.02 7.45
C LYS A 25 5.99 1.64 8.05
N ALA A 26 6.66 0.68 7.44
CA ALA A 26 6.73 -0.67 7.96
C ALA A 26 8.10 -1.29 7.74
N ILE A 27 8.35 -2.37 8.47
CA ILE A 27 9.57 -3.17 8.36
C ILE A 27 9.18 -4.61 8.06
N THR A 28 9.87 -5.26 7.12
CA THR A 28 9.68 -6.69 6.81
C THR A 28 9.99 -7.56 8.03
N LYS A 29 9.13 -8.54 8.33
CA LYS A 29 9.30 -9.52 9.43
C LYS A 29 10.23 -10.67 9.07
N VAL A 30 10.30 -11.02 7.78
CA VAL A 30 11.00 -12.19 7.27
C VAL A 30 12.02 -11.74 6.22
N GLY A 31 13.16 -12.43 6.17
CA GLY A 31 14.24 -12.13 5.25
C GLY A 31 15.10 -10.94 5.69
N ALA A 32 15.74 -10.28 4.73
CA ALA A 32 16.52 -9.07 5.00
C ALA A 32 15.58 -7.95 5.49
N ARG A 33 15.94 -7.33 6.61
CA ARG A 33 15.17 -6.27 7.23
C ARG A 33 15.16 -5.05 6.31
N SER A 34 14.03 -4.82 5.65
CA SER A 34 13.82 -3.70 4.73
C SER A 34 12.77 -2.75 5.30
N THR A 35 13.02 -1.45 5.16
CA THR A 35 12.03 -0.42 5.49
C THR A 35 11.23 -0.11 4.23
N VAL A 36 9.92 -0.09 4.35
CA VAL A 36 8.98 0.11 3.24
C VAL A 36 7.89 1.09 3.61
N ALA A 37 7.26 1.69 2.60
CA ALA A 37 6.00 2.40 2.74
C ALA A 37 4.85 1.51 2.25
N ILE A 38 3.82 1.35 3.06
CA ILE A 38 2.62 0.57 2.73
C ILE A 38 1.43 1.50 2.59
N LYS A 39 0.89 1.63 1.37
CA LYS A 39 -0.36 2.35 1.10
C LYS A 39 -1.54 1.41 1.32
N CYS A 40 -2.26 1.59 2.43
CA CYS A 40 -3.47 0.84 2.78
C CYS A 40 -4.71 1.57 2.25
N ILE A 41 -5.44 0.96 1.32
CA ILE A 41 -6.67 1.50 0.73
C ILE A 41 -7.88 0.78 1.32
N ASP A 42 -8.82 1.53 1.88
CA ASP A 42 -10.03 0.95 2.49
C ASP A 42 -11.08 0.63 1.41
N LYS A 43 -11.38 -0.66 1.23
CA LYS A 43 -12.34 -1.12 0.22
C LYS A 43 -13.72 -0.52 0.41
N SER A 44 -14.13 -0.26 1.66
CA SER A 44 -15.43 0.36 1.95
C SER A 44 -15.52 1.79 1.44
N ARG A 45 -14.39 2.51 1.34
CA ARG A 45 -14.33 3.90 0.87
C ARG A 45 -14.21 4.01 -0.64
N VAL A 46 -13.77 2.94 -1.31
CA VAL A 46 -13.57 2.91 -2.77
C VAL A 46 -14.76 2.31 -3.50
N LYS A 47 -15.40 1.26 -2.96
CA LYS A 47 -16.45 0.48 -3.64
C LYS A 47 -17.69 1.28 -4.04
N HIS A 48 -17.89 2.46 -3.48
CA HIS A 48 -19.03 3.33 -3.77
C HIS A 48 -18.78 4.30 -4.95
N SER A 49 -17.59 4.27 -5.57
CA SER A 49 -17.22 5.12 -6.71
C SER A 49 -16.51 4.32 -7.79
N GLY A 50 -17.14 4.15 -8.96
CA GLY A 50 -16.53 3.48 -10.11
C GLY A 50 -15.21 4.14 -10.54
N ALA A 51 -15.17 5.47 -10.58
CA ALA A 51 -13.95 6.22 -10.88
C ALA A 51 -12.82 5.97 -9.87
N ALA A 52 -13.13 5.81 -8.58
CA ALA A 52 -12.12 5.49 -7.57
C ALA A 52 -11.56 4.07 -7.75
N VAL A 53 -12.40 3.11 -8.14
CA VAL A 53 -11.98 1.74 -8.49
C VAL A 53 -11.07 1.76 -9.73
N ASP A 54 -11.47 2.46 -10.79
CA ASP A 54 -10.69 2.54 -12.03
C ASP A 54 -9.33 3.21 -11.81
N ASN A 55 -9.30 4.27 -11.00
CA ASN A 55 -8.06 4.94 -10.61
C ASN A 55 -7.13 4.01 -9.83
N LEU A 56 -7.67 3.21 -8.89
CA LEU A 56 -6.89 2.23 -8.15
C LEU A 56 -6.29 1.17 -9.08
N ILE A 57 -7.10 0.62 -9.99
CA ILE A 57 -6.64 -0.38 -10.98
C ILE A 57 -5.55 0.21 -11.87
N THR A 58 -5.74 1.44 -12.34
CA THR A 58 -4.78 2.16 -13.19
C THR A 58 -3.47 2.40 -12.45
N GLU A 59 -3.53 2.85 -11.20
CA GLU A 59 -2.36 3.08 -10.35
C GLU A 59 -1.55 1.80 -10.17
N ILE A 60 -2.20 0.67 -9.84
CA ILE A 60 -1.53 -0.63 -9.67
C ILE A 60 -0.87 -1.06 -10.99
N ARG A 61 -1.55 -0.91 -12.13
CA ARG A 61 -1.01 -1.30 -13.45
C ARG A 61 0.25 -0.51 -13.80
N LEU A 62 0.21 0.81 -13.61
CA LEU A 62 1.36 1.68 -13.88
C LEU A 62 2.53 1.32 -12.95
N LEU A 63 2.29 1.23 -11.65
CA LEU A 63 3.35 0.95 -10.67
C LEU A 63 4.01 -0.43 -10.86
N LYS A 64 3.30 -1.43 -11.42
CA LYS A 64 3.90 -2.73 -11.79
C LYS A 64 4.92 -2.64 -12.91
N THR A 65 4.77 -1.67 -13.81
CA THR A 65 5.64 -1.52 -14.99
C THR A 65 6.80 -0.57 -14.78
N LEU A 66 6.77 0.22 -13.71
CA LEU A 66 7.77 1.24 -13.44
C LEU A 66 8.94 0.64 -12.67
N THR A 67 10.12 0.60 -13.30
CA THR A 67 11.38 0.23 -12.65
C THR A 67 12.46 1.20 -13.09
N HIS A 68 12.81 2.13 -12.20
CA HIS A 68 13.80 3.16 -12.49
C HIS A 68 14.44 3.66 -11.18
N PRO A 69 15.74 4.02 -11.14
CA PRO A 69 16.42 4.47 -9.91
C PRO A 69 15.81 5.69 -9.22
N HIS A 70 15.05 6.50 -9.97
CA HIS A 70 14.42 7.74 -9.48
C HIS A 70 12.90 7.68 -9.42
N ILE A 71 12.31 6.49 -9.58
CA ILE A 71 10.87 6.28 -9.46
C ILE A 71 10.64 5.24 -8.37
N VAL A 72 9.72 5.54 -7.46
CA VAL A 72 9.32 4.61 -6.38
C VAL A 72 8.86 3.29 -7.00
N ASN A 73 9.45 2.20 -6.53
CA ASN A 73 9.17 0.88 -7.07
C ASN A 73 8.19 0.13 -6.17
N MET A 74 7.11 -0.38 -6.76
CA MET A 74 6.16 -1.23 -6.05
C MET A 74 6.70 -2.66 -5.94
N LYS A 75 7.03 -3.06 -4.72
CA LYS A 75 7.59 -4.38 -4.41
C LYS A 75 6.53 -5.46 -4.41
N GLN A 76 5.41 -5.18 -3.75
CA GLN A 76 4.36 -6.17 -3.55
C GLN A 76 2.99 -5.53 -3.50
N PHE A 77 2.00 -6.27 -3.98
CA PHE A 77 0.59 -5.94 -3.92
C PHE A 77 -0.14 -7.05 -3.17
N THR A 78 -0.87 -6.72 -2.11
CA THR A 78 -1.69 -7.68 -1.34
C THR A 78 -3.08 -7.13 -1.11
N TRP A 79 -4.04 -8.01 -0.84
CA TRP A 79 -5.40 -7.62 -0.46
C TRP A 79 -5.96 -8.59 0.57
N ASP A 80 -6.75 -8.06 1.49
CA ASP A 80 -7.56 -8.82 2.45
C ASP A 80 -9.02 -8.37 2.34
N ASP A 81 -9.93 -8.86 3.17
CA ASP A 81 -11.36 -8.52 3.10
C ASP A 81 -11.65 -7.02 3.24
N ARG A 82 -10.77 -6.26 3.89
CA ARG A 82 -10.95 -4.85 4.24
C ARG A 82 -10.03 -3.90 3.46
N TYR A 83 -8.81 -4.31 3.18
CA TYR A 83 -7.76 -3.46 2.62
C TYR A 83 -7.17 -4.00 1.32
N VAL A 84 -6.71 -3.07 0.50
CA VAL A 84 -5.74 -3.30 -0.56
C VAL A 84 -4.45 -2.60 -0.14
N ASN A 85 -3.32 -3.30 -0.17
CA ASN A 85 -2.03 -2.80 0.32
C ASN A 85 -0.97 -2.84 -0.80
N ASN A 86 -0.30 -1.71 -1.04
CA ASN A 86 0.88 -1.63 -1.92
C ASN A 86 2.11 -1.39 -1.05
N ASP A 87 3.09 -2.29 -1.11
CA ASP A 87 4.44 -2.10 -0.57
C ASP A 87 5.31 -1.40 -1.63
N THR A 88 5.96 -0.31 -1.22
CA THR A 88 6.99 0.37 -2.00
C THR A 88 8.26 0.59 -1.18
N ALA A 89 9.42 0.49 -1.82
CA ALA A 89 10.72 0.85 -1.25
C ALA A 89 11.43 1.90 -2.10
#